data_AF-A0A531LFD9-F1
#
_entry.id   AF-A0A531LFD9-F1
#
_cell.length_a   1.000
_cell.length_b   1.000
_cell.length_c   1.000
_cell.angle_alpha   90.00
_cell.angle_beta   90.00
_cell.angle_gamma   90.00
#
_symmetry.space_group_name_H-M   'P 1'
#
loop_
_entity.id
_entity.type
_entity.pdbx_description
1 polymer ?
#
loop_
_entity_poly.entity_id
_entity_poly.type
_entity_poly.pdbx_seq_one_letter_code
_entity_poly.pdbx_strand_id
1 'polypeptide(L)'
;PVIANQSDDFPAFYTRSSGLKADHRLDTPQDIAQAMLLHEQIGSGTGILVANPIPEVDALDPAFIDGTITAALAEAEKRGIGRKELTPFLLARINELSQGRSLKANIALVRNNAALAARIAVAHARLKRMAK
;
A
#
# COMPACT_ATOMS: atom_id res chain seq x y z
N PRO A 1 13.74 -1.84 -4.13
CA PRO A 1 13.36 -2.92 -3.20
C PRO A 1 11.87 -2.84 -2.83
N VAL A 2 11.17 -3.97 -2.74
CA VAL A 2 9.79 -4.05 -2.22
C VAL A 2 9.82 -4.70 -0.85
N ILE A 3 9.32 -4.01 0.16
CA ILE A 3 9.35 -4.45 1.56
C ILE A 3 7.93 -4.45 2.10
N ALA A 4 7.46 -5.60 2.60
CA ALA A 4 6.23 -5.67 3.35
C ALA A 4 6.47 -5.42 4.84
N ASN A 5 5.71 -4.50 5.43
CA ASN A 5 5.73 -4.22 6.86
C ASN A 5 4.95 -5.30 7.62
N GLN A 6 5.65 -6.08 8.45
CA GLN A 6 5.07 -7.11 9.33
C GLN A 6 4.19 -8.14 8.61
N SER A 7 4.50 -8.45 7.34
CA SER A 7 3.75 -9.39 6.53
C SER A 7 4.68 -10.16 5.60
N ASP A 8 4.42 -11.46 5.44
CA ASP A 8 5.10 -12.30 4.45
C ASP A 8 4.48 -12.15 3.04
N ASP A 9 3.28 -11.61 2.97
CA ASP A 9 2.51 -11.41 1.74
C ASP A 9 2.48 -9.94 1.33
N PHE A 10 2.43 -9.68 0.04
CA PHE A 10 2.21 -8.35 -0.51
C PHE A 10 0.75 -7.91 -0.29
N PRO A 11 0.48 -6.78 0.39
CA PRO A 11 -0.88 -6.32 0.66
C PRO A 11 -1.56 -5.76 -0.60
N ALA A 12 -2.85 -6.10 -0.80
CA ALA A 12 -3.64 -5.70 -1.97
C ALA A 12 -4.60 -4.54 -1.67
N PHE A 13 -4.07 -3.47 -1.05
CA PHE A 13 -4.77 -2.20 -0.79
C PHE A 13 -5.99 -2.33 0.15
N TYR A 14 -7.11 -2.86 -0.32
CA TYR A 14 -8.32 -3.10 0.48
C TYR A 14 -8.25 -4.39 1.30
N THR A 15 -7.39 -5.33 0.92
CA THR A 15 -7.16 -6.60 1.64
C THR A 15 -5.75 -6.65 2.20
N ARG A 16 -5.57 -7.46 3.24
CA ARG A 16 -4.27 -7.62 3.91
C ARG A 16 -3.26 -8.43 3.10
N SER A 17 -3.73 -9.30 2.22
CA SER A 17 -2.90 -10.14 1.36
C SER A 17 -3.46 -10.18 -0.06
N SER A 18 -2.55 -10.19 -1.03
CA SER A 18 -2.82 -10.45 -2.45
C SER A 18 -2.70 -11.93 -2.83
N GLY A 19 -2.29 -12.79 -1.90
CA GLY A 19 -1.86 -14.16 -2.18
C GLY A 19 -0.46 -14.27 -2.80
N LEU A 20 0.19 -13.14 -3.11
CA LEU A 20 1.57 -13.09 -3.58
C LEU A 20 2.52 -12.84 -2.42
N LYS A 21 3.67 -13.53 -2.41
CA LYS A 21 4.72 -13.31 -1.41
C LYS A 21 5.41 -11.97 -1.64
N ALA A 22 5.73 -11.29 -0.54
CA ALA A 22 6.57 -10.10 -0.59
C ALA A 22 8.04 -10.50 -0.78
N ASP A 23 8.81 -9.68 -1.52
CA ASP A 23 10.25 -9.93 -1.72
C ASP A 23 11.02 -9.93 -0.40
N HIS A 24 10.67 -8.98 0.48
CA HIS A 24 11.25 -8.84 1.81
C HIS A 24 10.19 -8.52 2.84
N ARG A 25 10.36 -9.04 4.05
CA ARG A 25 9.61 -8.65 5.23
C ARG A 25 10.52 -7.93 6.20
N LEU A 26 10.07 -6.81 6.74
CA LEU A 26 10.69 -6.13 7.89
C LEU A 26 9.61 -5.83 8.92
N ASP A 27 9.95 -5.98 10.20
CA ASP A 27 8.95 -5.94 11.28
C ASP A 27 8.95 -4.63 12.08
N THR A 28 9.97 -3.78 11.92
CA THR A 28 10.07 -2.51 12.66
C THR A 28 10.40 -1.31 11.76
N PRO A 29 9.95 -0.09 12.13
CA PRO A 29 10.36 1.14 11.45
C PRO A 29 11.88 1.36 11.43
N GLN A 30 12.59 0.85 12.43
CA GLN A 30 14.05 0.94 12.57
C GLN A 30 14.74 0.07 11.51
N ASP A 31 14.28 -1.16 11.31
CA ASP A 31 14.84 -2.05 10.28
C ASP A 31 14.62 -1.46 8.88
N ILE A 32 13.43 -0.91 8.64
CA ILE A 32 13.11 -0.23 7.36
C ILE A 32 14.02 1.00 7.17
N ALA A 33 14.21 1.81 8.22
CA ALA A 33 15.11 2.95 8.17
C ALA A 33 16.58 2.55 7.93
N GLN A 34 17.03 1.43 8.49
CA GLN A 34 18.36 0.89 8.23
C GLN A 34 18.50 0.42 6.78
N ALA A 35 17.49 -0.26 6.24
CA ALA A 35 17.45 -0.64 4.83
C ALA A 35 17.48 0.58 3.90
N MET A 36 16.77 1.66 4.25
CA MET A 36 16.84 2.94 3.53
C MET A 36 18.26 3.52 3.53
N LEU A 37 18.94 3.55 4.67
CA LEU A 37 20.30 4.08 4.78
C LEU A 37 21.29 3.26 3.93
N LEU A 38 21.20 1.93 3.98
CA LEU A 38 22.05 1.04 3.17
C LEU A 38 21.77 1.22 1.68
N HIS A 39 20.51 1.35 1.29
CA HIS A 39 20.13 1.58 -0.11
C HIS A 39 20.64 2.93 -0.63
N GLU A 40 20.60 3.99 0.19
CA GLU A 40 21.24 5.28 -0.12
C GLU A 40 22.76 5.14 -0.32
N GLN A 41 23.44 4.35 0.51
CA GLN A 41 24.90 4.12 0.42
C GLN A 41 25.32 3.33 -0.82
N ILE A 42 24.47 2.42 -1.30
CA ILE A 42 24.69 1.71 -2.58
C ILE A 42 24.67 2.69 -3.76
N GLY A 43 23.98 3.82 -3.63
CA GLY A 43 24.01 4.89 -4.63
C GLY A 43 23.27 4.58 -5.93
N SER A 44 22.26 3.68 -5.90
CA SER A 44 21.53 3.27 -7.11
C SER A 44 20.65 4.36 -7.72
N GLY A 45 20.38 5.46 -7.01
CA GLY A 45 19.48 6.54 -7.44
C GLY A 45 17.99 6.16 -7.48
N THR A 46 17.62 4.98 -6.96
CA THR A 46 16.23 4.47 -6.96
C THR A 46 15.59 4.52 -5.57
N GLY A 47 14.26 4.36 -5.50
CA GLY A 47 13.51 4.31 -4.24
C GLY A 47 13.31 2.90 -3.66
N ILE A 48 12.75 2.86 -2.45
CA ILE A 48 12.22 1.65 -1.80
C ILE A 48 10.69 1.79 -1.73
N LEU A 49 9.97 0.71 -2.07
CA LEU A 49 8.54 0.59 -1.85
C LEU A 49 8.29 -0.16 -0.54
N VAL A 50 7.66 0.52 0.43
CA VAL A 50 7.21 -0.10 1.68
C VAL A 50 5.70 -0.34 1.58
N ALA A 51 5.31 -1.61 1.47
CA ALA A 51 3.94 -2.05 1.41
C ALA A 51 3.43 -2.35 2.83
N ASN A 52 2.44 -1.59 3.29
CA ASN A 52 1.91 -1.71 4.64
C ASN A 52 0.47 -2.23 4.59
N PRO A 53 0.19 -3.42 5.16
CA PRO A 53 -1.16 -3.96 5.17
C PRO A 53 -2.17 -3.01 5.82
N ILE A 54 -3.37 -2.92 5.25
CA ILE A 54 -4.50 -2.24 5.88
C ILE A 54 -4.77 -2.82 7.29
N PRO A 55 -5.15 -2.01 8.29
CA PRO A 55 -5.55 -2.54 9.60
C PRO A 55 -6.63 -3.61 9.45
N GLU A 56 -6.55 -4.67 10.26
CA GLU A 56 -7.44 -5.83 10.14
C GLU A 56 -8.93 -5.46 10.29
N VAL A 57 -9.24 -4.52 11.17
CA VAL A 57 -10.61 -4.03 11.40
C VAL A 57 -11.18 -3.21 10.23
N ASP A 58 -10.31 -2.71 9.34
CA ASP A 58 -10.69 -1.90 8.18
C ASP A 58 -10.55 -2.68 6.85
N ALA A 59 -10.02 -3.91 6.91
CA ALA A 59 -9.86 -4.78 5.75
C ALA A 59 -11.24 -5.20 5.19
N LEU A 60 -11.33 -5.25 3.86
CA LEU A 60 -12.51 -5.79 3.20
C LEU A 60 -12.35 -7.29 2.94
N ASP A 61 -13.49 -7.98 2.86
CA ASP A 61 -13.53 -9.36 2.40
C ASP A 61 -12.97 -9.45 0.97
N PRO A 62 -12.00 -10.35 0.70
CA PRO A 62 -11.38 -10.47 -0.62
C PRO A 62 -12.37 -10.75 -1.75
N ALA A 63 -13.26 -11.73 -1.58
CA ALA A 63 -14.21 -12.11 -2.62
C ALA A 63 -15.16 -10.95 -2.96
N PHE A 64 -15.60 -10.21 -1.94
CA PHE A 64 -16.43 -9.02 -2.11
C PHE A 64 -15.72 -7.92 -2.91
N ILE A 65 -14.48 -7.56 -2.54
CA ILE A 65 -13.79 -6.45 -3.21
C ILE A 65 -13.31 -6.85 -4.60
N ASP A 66 -12.88 -8.09 -4.79
CA ASP A 66 -12.47 -8.60 -6.11
C ASP A 66 -13.66 -8.58 -7.08
N GLY A 67 -14.82 -9.08 -6.66
CA GLY A 67 -16.04 -9.01 -7.46
C GLY A 67 -16.46 -7.57 -7.79
N THR A 68 -16.29 -6.64 -6.84
CA THR A 68 -16.56 -5.21 -7.03
C THR A 68 -15.60 -4.58 -8.06
N ILE A 69 -14.31 -4.90 -7.98
CA ILE A 69 -13.29 -4.43 -8.92
C ILE A 69 -13.55 -5.00 -10.33
N THR A 70 -13.85 -6.29 -10.43
CA THR A 70 -14.19 -6.93 -11.73
C THR A 70 -15.39 -6.27 -12.38
N ALA A 71 -16.45 -5.99 -11.62
CA ALA A 71 -17.63 -5.28 -12.14
C ALA A 71 -17.29 -3.86 -12.63
N ALA A 72 -16.49 -3.11 -11.86
CA ALA A 72 -16.06 -1.76 -12.24
C ALA A 72 -15.18 -1.77 -13.50
N LEU A 73 -14.27 -2.73 -13.65
CA LEU A 73 -13.44 -2.91 -14.85
C LEU A 73 -14.29 -3.21 -16.09
N ALA A 74 -15.25 -4.13 -15.98
CA ALA A 74 -16.14 -4.46 -17.10
C ALA A 74 -17.00 -3.25 -17.53
N GLU A 75 -17.39 -2.38 -16.60
CA GLU A 75 -18.10 -1.14 -16.93
C GLU A 75 -17.19 -0.13 -17.62
N ALA A 76 -15.94 0.03 -17.15
CA ALA A 76 -14.96 0.91 -17.77
C ALA A 76 -14.72 0.52 -19.24
N GLU A 77 -14.56 -0.77 -19.49
CA GLU A 77 -14.36 -1.33 -20.83
C GLU A 77 -15.55 -1.06 -21.75
N LYS A 78 -16.78 -1.36 -21.30
CA LYS A 78 -18.02 -1.10 -22.05
C LYS A 78 -18.19 0.38 -22.42
N ARG A 79 -17.68 1.27 -21.57
CA ARG A 79 -17.77 2.74 -21.74
C ARG A 79 -16.56 3.32 -22.47
N GLY A 80 -15.56 2.52 -22.83
CA GLY A 80 -14.33 2.98 -23.46
C GLY A 80 -13.47 3.89 -22.57
N ILE A 81 -13.60 3.78 -21.24
CA ILE A 81 -12.84 4.59 -20.28
C ILE A 81 -11.45 3.97 -20.10
N GLY A 82 -10.40 4.76 -20.31
CA GLY A 82 -9.03 4.27 -20.26
C GLY A 82 -8.00 5.33 -19.90
N ARG A 83 -6.71 4.93 -19.91
CA ARG A 83 -5.56 5.80 -19.62
C ARG A 83 -5.75 6.54 -18.28
N LYS A 84 -5.51 7.86 -18.27
CA LYS A 84 -5.59 8.72 -17.08
C LYS A 84 -6.98 8.79 -16.44
N GLU A 85 -8.04 8.43 -17.17
CA GLU A 85 -9.43 8.47 -16.69
C GLU A 85 -9.84 7.18 -15.99
N LEU A 86 -9.10 6.09 -16.20
CA LEU A 86 -9.42 4.78 -15.66
C LEU A 86 -9.39 4.77 -14.13
N THR A 87 -8.31 5.22 -13.51
CA THR A 87 -8.17 5.17 -12.05
C THR A 87 -9.23 6.01 -11.30
N PRO A 88 -9.48 7.29 -11.67
CA PRO A 88 -10.55 8.06 -11.06
C PRO A 88 -11.93 7.40 -11.21
N PHE A 89 -12.21 6.85 -12.40
CA PHE A 89 -13.46 6.13 -12.65
C PHE A 89 -13.58 4.90 -11.76
N LEU A 90 -12.57 4.04 -11.73
CA LEU A 90 -12.59 2.81 -10.93
C LEU A 90 -12.77 3.11 -9.44
N LEU A 91 -12.05 4.07 -8.88
CA LEU A 91 -12.18 4.42 -7.47
C LEU A 91 -13.58 4.94 -7.13
N ALA A 92 -14.15 5.81 -7.97
CA ALA A 92 -15.52 6.28 -7.79
C ALA A 92 -16.52 5.12 -7.88
N ARG A 93 -16.38 4.27 -8.89
CA ARG A 93 -17.31 3.17 -9.14
C ARG A 93 -17.26 2.07 -8.08
N ILE A 94 -16.06 1.71 -7.63
CA ILE A 94 -15.87 0.76 -6.52
C ILE A 94 -16.49 1.32 -5.24
N ASN A 95 -16.40 2.64 -5.00
CA ASN A 95 -17.04 3.27 -3.85
C ASN A 95 -18.58 3.20 -3.92
N GLU A 96 -19.16 3.48 -5.07
CA GLU A 96 -20.61 3.34 -5.29
C GLU A 96 -21.09 1.90 -5.07
N LEU A 97 -20.44 0.94 -5.73
CA LEU A 97 -20.79 -0.49 -5.66
C LEU A 97 -20.59 -1.06 -4.26
N SER A 98 -19.60 -0.55 -3.52
CA SER A 98 -19.35 -0.96 -2.13
C SER A 98 -20.12 -0.15 -1.09
N GLN A 99 -21.01 0.76 -1.52
CA GLN A 99 -21.82 1.61 -0.64
C GLN A 99 -20.98 2.38 0.39
N GLY A 100 -19.84 2.94 -0.03
CA GLY A 100 -18.97 3.72 0.86
C GLY A 100 -17.90 2.90 1.60
N ARG A 101 -17.96 1.58 1.60
CA ARG A 101 -17.03 0.72 2.36
C ARG A 101 -15.59 0.85 1.86
N SER A 102 -15.37 0.93 0.54
CA SER A 102 -14.02 1.09 -0.02
C SER A 102 -13.41 2.45 0.33
N LEU A 103 -14.18 3.53 0.32
CA LEU A 103 -13.68 4.85 0.73
C LEU A 103 -13.30 4.86 2.22
N LYS A 104 -14.11 4.24 3.08
CA LYS A 104 -13.77 4.11 4.51
C LYS A 104 -12.47 3.35 4.71
N ALA A 105 -12.31 2.20 4.04
CA ALA A 105 -11.09 1.38 4.08
C ALA A 105 -9.87 2.17 3.56
N ASN A 106 -10.02 2.91 2.45
CA ASN A 106 -8.95 3.73 1.89
C ASN A 106 -8.51 4.85 2.84
N ILE A 107 -9.45 5.53 3.50
CA ILE A 107 -9.13 6.55 4.51
C ILE A 107 -8.33 5.94 5.67
N ALA A 108 -8.74 4.76 6.17
CA ALA A 108 -8.03 4.05 7.23
C ALA A 108 -6.61 3.65 6.78
N LEU A 109 -6.46 3.11 5.57
CA LEU A 109 -5.18 2.75 4.97
C LEU A 109 -4.25 3.96 4.84
N VAL A 110 -4.73 5.10 4.32
CA VAL A 110 -3.94 6.32 4.18
C VAL A 110 -3.43 6.81 5.54
N ARG A 111 -4.29 6.79 6.57
CA ARG A 111 -3.89 7.15 7.94
C ARG A 111 -2.83 6.17 8.49
N ASN A 112 -3.02 4.87 8.27
CA ASN A 112 -2.07 3.85 8.70
C ASN A 112 -0.70 4.02 8.03
N ASN A 113 -0.69 4.29 6.71
CA ASN A 113 0.53 4.53 5.95
C ASN A 113 1.25 5.80 6.42
N ALA A 114 0.52 6.89 6.65
CA ALA A 114 1.09 8.13 7.17
C ALA A 114 1.73 7.93 8.55
N ALA A 115 1.08 7.18 9.43
CA ALA A 115 1.60 6.88 10.76
C ALA A 115 2.89 6.04 10.70
N LEU A 116 2.93 4.99 9.86
CA LEU A 116 4.13 4.18 9.68
C LEU A 116 5.27 5.00 9.05
N ALA A 117 4.98 5.76 8.00
CA ALA A 117 5.97 6.60 7.32
C ALA A 117 6.60 7.64 8.27
N ALA A 118 5.80 8.26 9.15
CA ALA A 118 6.31 9.18 10.16
C ALA A 118 7.28 8.50 11.13
N ARG A 119 6.98 7.27 11.59
CA ARG A 119 7.87 6.51 12.48
C ARG A 119 9.17 6.13 11.77
N ILE A 120 9.10 5.70 10.52
CA ILE A 120 10.29 5.40 9.69
C ILE A 120 11.13 6.65 9.52
N ALA A 121 10.53 7.80 9.19
CA ALA A 121 11.25 9.06 8.99
C ALA A 121 11.99 9.51 10.26
N VAL A 122 11.36 9.39 11.43
CA VAL A 122 12.02 9.68 12.73
C VAL A 122 13.18 8.72 12.99
N ALA A 123 13.01 7.42 12.75
CA ALA A 123 14.08 6.43 12.91
C ALA A 123 15.26 6.72 11.96
N HIS A 124 14.97 7.00 10.69
CA HIS A 124 15.97 7.31 9.67
C HIS A 124 16.74 8.59 10.01
N ALA A 125 16.06 9.66 10.44
CA ALA A 125 16.71 10.90 10.84
C ALA A 125 17.67 10.70 12.05
N ARG A 126 17.31 9.83 13.00
CA ARG A 126 18.20 9.47 14.12
C ARG A 126 19.45 8.74 13.63
N LEU A 127 19.30 7.75 12.75
CA LEU A 127 20.44 7.02 12.17
C LEU A 127 21.39 7.96 11.41
N LYS A 128 20.87 8.86 10.57
CA LYS A 128 21.71 9.83 9.83
C LYS A 128 22.44 10.81 10.75
N ARG A 129 21.91 11.11 11.94
CA ARG A 129 22.59 11.95 12.93
C ARG A 129 23.73 11.21 13.65
N MET A 130 23.60 9.90 13.85
CA MET A 130 24.64 9.08 14.50
C MET A 130 25.78 8.71 13.56
N ALA A 131 25.51 8.67 12.25
CA ALA A 131 26.50 8.39 11.22
C ALA A 131 27.33 9.62 10.78
N LYS A 132 27.04 10.80 11.32
CA LYS A 132 27.81 12.04 11.15
C LYS A 132 28.73 12.24 12.35
#